data_AF-A0A6C0JES7-F1
#
_entry.id   AF-A0A6C0JES7-F1
#
_cell.length_a   1.000
_cell.length_b   1.000
_cell.length_c   1.000
_cell.angle_alpha   90.00
_cell.angle_beta   90.00
_cell.angle_gamma   90.00
#
_symmetry.space_group_name_H-M   'P 1'
#
loop_
_entity.id
_entity.type
_entity.pdbx_description
1 polymer ?
#
loop_
_entity_poly.entity_id
_entity_poly.type
_entity_poly.pdbx_seq_one_letter_code
_entity_poly.pdbx_strand_id
1 'polypeptide(L)' 'MYLRNYKGKIVFLNERKYTNERDLYIAIWNIRFNINIAKTTAVNNILDYVDGKKIFV' A
#
# COMPACT_ATOMS: atom_id res chain seq x y z
N MET A 1 -5.82 2.68 16.85
CA MET A 1 -4.37 2.60 17.07
C MET A 1 -3.72 3.97 16.91
N TYR A 2 -2.81 4.36 17.82
CA TYR A 2 -1.99 5.56 17.64
C TYR A 2 -0.64 5.20 17.03
N LEU A 3 -0.18 6.00 16.06
CA LEU A 3 1.10 5.80 15.41
C LEU A 3 1.76 7.12 15.03
N ARG A 4 3.08 7.10 14.83
CA ARG A 4 3.87 8.28 14.47
C ARG A 4 4.00 8.34 12.95
N ASN A 5 3.67 9.49 12.36
CA ASN A 5 3.85 9.72 10.93
C ASN A 5 5.31 10.06 10.59
N TYR A 6 5.63 10.13 9.29
CA TYR A 6 6.96 10.47 8.78
C TYR A 6 7.50 11.84 9.24
N LYS A 7 6.63 12.75 9.67
CA LYS A 7 7.00 14.07 10.25
C LYS A 7 7.14 14.03 11.78
N GLY A 8 7.08 12.85 12.39
CA GLY A 8 7.18 12.70 13.84
C GLY A 8 5.90 13.03 14.62
N LYS A 9 4.77 13.35 13.97
CA LYS A 9 3.50 13.66 14.65
C LYS A 9 2.74 12.40 15.00
N ILE A 10 2.09 12.39 16.16
CA ILE A 10 1.18 11.31 16.56
C ILE A 10 -0.14 11.48 15.80
N VAL A 11 -0.59 10.42 15.15
CA VAL A 11 -1.87 10.37 14.45
C VAL A 11 -2.66 9.14 14.88
N PHE A 12 -3.98 9.27 14.86
CA PHE A 12 -4.90 8.18 15.15
C PHE A 12 -5.31 7.47 13.86
N LEU A 13 -5.12 6.16 13.83
CA LEU A 13 -5.62 5.27 12.79
C LEU A 13 -6.74 4.42 13.38
N ASN A 14 -7.92 4.46 12.77
CA ASN A 14 -9.03 3.60 13.16
C ASN A 14 -8.89 2.23 12.48
N GLU A 15 -8.37 1.21 13.17
CA GLU A 15 -8.20 -0.12 12.59
C GLU A 15 -9.52 -0.78 12.17
N ARG A 16 -10.65 -0.43 12.82
CA ARG A 16 -11.96 -1.01 12.53
C ARG A 16 -12.49 -0.64 11.14
N LYS A 17 -11.87 0.34 10.46
CA LYS A 17 -12.20 0.73 9.09
C LYS A 17 -11.63 -0.24 8.04
N TYR A 18 -10.73 -1.14 8.42
CA TYR A 18 -10.05 -2.03 7.49
C TYR A 18 -10.61 -3.45 7.59
N THR A 19 -11.08 -3.97 6.47
CA THR A 19 -11.69 -5.32 6.39
C THR A 19 -10.66 -6.44 6.35
N ASN A 20 -9.40 -6.12 6.02
CA ASN A 20 -8.30 -7.07 5.93
C ASN A 20 -7.01 -6.45 6.47
N GLU A 21 -6.11 -7.30 6.97
CA GLU A 21 -4.84 -6.87 7.55
C GLU A 21 -3.93 -6.20 6.52
N ARG A 22 -3.95 -6.67 5.27
CA ARG A 22 -3.12 -6.13 4.18
C ARG A 22 -3.36 -4.63 3.97
N ASP A 23 -4.62 -4.21 3.89
CA ASP A 23 -5.01 -2.81 3.70
C ASP A 23 -4.65 -1.95 4.92
N LEU A 24 -4.79 -2.51 6.13
CA LEU A 24 -4.34 -1.88 7.36
C LEU A 24 -2.81 -1.63 7.31
N TYR A 25 -2.02 -2.63 6.93
CA TYR A 25 -0.57 -2.50 6.81
C TYR A 25 -0.13 -1.50 5.73
N ILE A 26 -0.79 -1.49 4.58
CA ILE A 26 -0.53 -0.49 3.53
C ILE A 26 -0.76 0.93 4.09
N ALA A 27 -1.85 1.15 4.82
CA ALA A 27 -2.13 2.44 5.44
C ALA A 27 -1.08 2.82 6.49
N ILE A 28 -0.67 1.88 7.34
CA ILE A 28 0.39 2.09 8.34
C ILE A 28 1.70 2.50 7.67
N TRP A 29 2.11 1.81 6.60
CA TRP A 29 3.34 2.10 5.88
C TRP A 29 3.31 3.46 5.20
N ASN A 30 2.18 3.80 4.58
CA ASN A 30 1.97 5.12 3.99
C ASN A 30 2.12 6.21 5.05
N ILE A 31 1.47 6.07 6.20
CA ILE A 31 1.54 7.09 7.26
C ILE A 31 2.95 7.18 7.86
N ARG A 32 3.59 6.05 8.14
CA ARG A 32 4.87 6.00 8.87
C ARG A 32 6.06 6.39 8.01
N PHE A 33 6.07 5.98 6.75
CA PHE A 33 7.22 6.12 5.85
C PHE A 33 6.94 7.03 4.65
N ASN A 34 5.70 7.51 4.47
CA ASN A 34 5.27 8.28 3.29
C ASN A 34 5.47 7.50 1.97
N ILE A 35 5.30 6.17 2.03
CA ILE A 35 5.45 5.26 0.88
C ILE A 35 4.06 4.83 0.40
N ASN A 36 3.78 5.01 -0.90
CA ASN A 36 2.57 4.48 -1.51
C ASN A 36 2.85 3.08 -2.05
N ILE A 37 2.41 2.05 -1.31
CA ILE A 37 2.44 0.67 -1.80
C ILE A 37 1.25 0.51 -2.74
N ALA A 38 1.52 0.48 -4.05
CA ALA A 38 0.49 0.20 -5.04
C ALA A 38 -0.20 -1.12 -4.67
N LYS A 39 -1.53 -1.12 -4.59
CA LYS A 39 -2.31 -2.36 -4.54
C LYS A 39 -2.02 -3.07 -5.85
N THR A 40 -1.17 -4.09 -5.82
CA THR A 40 -1.10 -5.02 -6.92
C THR A 40 -2.47 -5.70 -6.99
N THR A 41 -3.32 -5.22 -7.91
CA THR A 41 -4.40 -6.02 -8.47
C THR A 41 -3.81 -7.38 -8.79
N ALA A 42 -4.53 -8.43 -8.36
CA ALA A 42 -4.11 -9.82 -8.42
C ALA A 42 -3.14 -10.08 -9.59
N VAL A 43 -2.04 -10.76 -9.25
CA VAL A 43 -1.00 -11.22 -10.18
C VAL A 43 -1.61 -12.22 -11.15
N ASN A 44 -2.46 -11.76 -12.06
CA ASN A 44 -2.93 -12.49 -13.24
C ASN A 44 -2.11 -12.10 -14.48
N ASN A 45 -1.17 -11.15 -14.33
CA ASN A 45 -0.43 -10.55 -15.44
C ASN A 45 1.04 -11.00 -15.51
N ILE A 46 1.41 -12.15 -14.92
CA ILE A 46 2.70 -12.78 -15.27
C ILE A 46 2.69 -13.15 -16.75
N LEU A 47 1.54 -13.60 -17.30
CA LEU A 47 1.40 -13.89 -18.72
C LEU A 47 1.53 -12.62 -19.58
N ASP A 48 0.95 -11.50 -19.16
CA ASP A 48 1.10 -10.20 -19.85
C ASP A 48 2.55 -9.67 -19.84
N TYR A 49 3.33 -9.99 -18.80
CA TYR A 49 4.74 -9.61 -18.70
C TYR A 49 5.64 -10.43 -19.63
N VAL A 50 5.28 -11.70 -19.89
CA VAL A 50 5.99 -12.58 -20.84
C VAL A 50 5.64 -12.26 -22.29
N ASP A 51 4.45 -11.72 -22.56
CA ASP A 51 3.97 -11.40 -23.92
C ASP A 51 4.49 -10.03 -24.47
N GLY A 52 5.50 -9.45 -23.84
CA GLY A 52 6.32 -8.36 -24.41
C GLY A 52 5.58 -7.05 -24.75
N LYS A 53 4.35 -6.84 -24.25
CA LYS A 53 3.57 -5.64 -24.58
C LYS A 53 3.83 -4.49 -23.61
N LYS A 54 4.71 -3.63 -24.10
CA LYS A 54 4.90 -2.19 -23.82
C LYS A 54 5.93 -1.83 -22.75
N ILE A 55 7.11 -1.58 -23.30
CA ILE A 55 8.14 -0.64 -22.84
C ILE A 55 7.49 0.75 -22.70
N PHE A 56 7.80 1.37 -21.56
CA PHE A 56 7.48 2.73 -21.11
C PHE A 56 7.46 3.81 -22.21
N VAL A 57 6.43 4.68 -22.17
CA VAL A 57 6.48 6.12 -22.50
C VAL A 57 5.67 6.85 -21.44
#